data_AF-A0A3S0U9B3-F1
#
_entry.id   AF-A0A3S0U9B3-F1
#
_cell.length_a   1.000
_cell.length_b   1.000
_cell.length_c   1.000
_cell.angle_alpha   90.00
_cell.angle_beta   90.00
_cell.angle_gamma   90.00
#
_symmetry.space_group_name_H-M   'P 1'
#
loop_
_entity.id
_entity.type
_entity.pdbx_description
1 polymer ?
#
loop_
_entity_poly.entity_id
_entity_poly.type
_entity_poly.pdbx_seq_one_letter_code
_entity_poly.pdbx_strand_id
1 'polypeptide(L)' 'MNKLLKTIPQDDEYYMPGELEPHQGCWMVFPERIDNWRKNAEPAQIVYAKVANTIDFLRYPFLLKYYYKI' A
#
# COMPACT_ATOMS: atom_id res chain seq x y z
N MET A 1 -13.13 -8.18 -20.03
CA MET A 1 -14.59 -8.40 -20.19
C MET A 1 -15.28 -7.52 -19.16
N ASN A 2 -15.97 -6.45 -19.56
CA ASN A 2 -16.67 -5.58 -18.59
C ASN A 2 -18.03 -6.19 -18.27
N LYS A 3 -18.24 -6.58 -17.01
CA LYS A 3 -19.55 -7.03 -16.52
C LYS A 3 -20.28 -5.80 -16.00
N LEU A 4 -21.36 -5.42 -16.69
CA LEU A 4 -22.30 -4.43 -16.16
C LEU A 4 -22.98 -5.03 -14.93
N LEU A 5 -22.75 -4.42 -13.78
CA LEU A 5 -23.47 -4.73 -12.55
C LEU A 5 -24.85 -4.07 -12.61
N LYS A 6 -25.86 -4.74 -12.04
CA LYS A 6 -27.27 -4.29 -12.07
C LYS A 6 -27.69 -3.54 -10.80
N THR A 7 -26.85 -3.57 -9.79
CA THR A 7 -27.04 -3.04 -8.44
C THR A 7 -25.89 -2.10 -8.10
N ILE A 8 -26.12 -1.20 -7.14
CA ILE A 8 -25.05 -0.39 -6.53
C ILE A 8 -24.62 -1.03 -5.19
N PRO A 9 -23.41 -0.73 -4.67
CA PRO A 9 -22.94 -1.30 -3.40
C PRO A 9 -23.95 -1.24 -2.25
N GLN A 10 -24.73 -0.15 -2.18
CA GLN A 10 -25.76 0.03 -1.16
C GLN A 10 -26.91 -0.98 -1.27
N ASP A 11 -27.32 -1.37 -2.48
CA ASP A 11 -28.38 -2.39 -2.68
C ASP A 11 -27.92 -3.77 -2.19
N ASP A 12 -26.60 -4.00 -2.23
CA ASP A 12 -25.93 -5.25 -1.87
C ASP A 12 -25.33 -5.20 -0.44
N GLU A 13 -25.74 -4.23 0.39
CA GLU A 13 -25.28 -4.02 1.78
C GLU A 13 -23.77 -3.79 1.96
N TYR A 14 -23.07 -3.38 0.89
CA TYR A 14 -21.68 -2.93 0.95
C TYR A 14 -21.59 -1.44 1.28
N TYR A 15 -20.55 -1.06 2.03
CA TYR A 15 -20.19 0.32 2.29
C TYR A 15 -18.67 0.51 2.25
N MET A 16 -18.23 1.76 2.06
CA MET A 16 -16.83 2.12 2.20
C MET A 16 -16.54 2.40 3.68
N PRO A 17 -15.74 1.57 4.37
CA PRO A 17 -15.37 1.84 5.75
C PRO A 17 -14.51 3.10 5.83
N GLY A 18 -14.47 3.72 7.02
CA GLY A 18 -13.54 4.81 7.29
C GLY A 18 -12.09 4.32 7.27
N GLU A 19 -11.15 5.19 6.91
CA GLU A 19 -9.70 4.87 6.87
C GLU A 19 -9.10 4.52 8.24
N LEU A 20 -9.81 4.80 9.34
CA LEU A 20 -9.37 4.44 10.69
C LEU A 20 -9.89 3.08 11.16
N GLU A 21 -10.75 2.42 10.36
CA GLU A 21 -11.23 1.08 10.66
C GLU A 21 -10.12 0.02 10.46
N PRO A 22 -10.22 -1.15 11.11
CA PRO A 22 -9.17 -2.17 11.02
C PRO A 22 -8.88 -2.62 9.58
N HIS A 23 -7.64 -2.43 9.15
CA HIS A 23 -7.18 -2.83 7.81
C HIS A 23 -6.55 -4.22 7.81
N GLN A 24 -6.85 -5.01 6.77
CA GLN A 24 -6.12 -6.26 6.48
C GLN A 24 -4.77 -6.03 5.79
N GLY A 25 -4.44 -4.80 5.41
CA GLY A 25 -3.25 -4.41 4.67
C GLY A 25 -3.51 -3.18 3.81
N CYS A 26 -2.49 -2.71 3.11
CA CYS A 26 -2.62 -1.62 2.14
C CYS A 26 -1.90 -1.98 0.84
N TRP A 27 -2.28 -1.27 -0.22
CA TRP A 27 -1.62 -1.37 -1.52
C TRP A 27 -0.68 -0.18 -1.72
N MET A 28 0.45 -0.41 -2.38
CA MET A 28 1.40 0.63 -2.75
C MET A 28 1.94 0.34 -4.15
N VAL A 29 1.99 1.37 -5.00
CA VAL A 29 2.57 1.28 -6.35
C VAL A 29 4.06 1.63 -6.28
N PHE A 30 4.91 0.89 -6.97
CA PHE A 30 6.36 1.11 -6.94
C PHE A 30 6.80 2.20 -7.94
N PRO A 31 7.69 3.13 -7.56
CA PRO A 31 8.11 4.21 -8.44
C PRO A 31 9.19 3.74 -9.43
N GLU A 32 8.89 3.85 -10.72
CA GLU A 32 9.80 3.45 -11.82
C GLU A 32 9.91 4.47 -12.96
N ARG A 33 8.90 5.33 -13.11
CA ARG A 33 8.80 6.30 -14.21
C ARG A 33 9.90 7.37 -14.14
N ILE A 34 10.89 7.25 -15.03
CA ILE A 34 12.08 8.11 -15.07
C ILE A 34 11.79 9.57 -15.48
N ASP A 35 10.67 9.81 -16.15
CA ASP A 35 10.19 11.15 -16.52
C ASP A 35 9.63 11.92 -15.30
N ASN A 36 9.10 11.19 -14.31
CA ASN A 36 8.52 11.76 -13.10
C ASN A 36 9.52 11.82 -11.93
N TRP A 37 10.42 10.85 -11.84
CA TRP A 37 11.30 10.69 -10.68
C TRP A 37 12.77 10.97 -11.01
N ARG A 38 13.36 11.94 -10.30
CA ARG A 38 14.78 12.30 -10.45
C ARG A 38 15.71 11.09 -10.28
N LYS A 39 16.88 11.14 -10.94
CA LYS A 39 17.92 10.11 -10.85
C LYS A 39 17.38 8.70 -11.13
N ASN A 40 16.59 8.54 -12.19
CA ASN A 40 16.01 7.24 -12.59
C ASN A 40 15.22 6.55 -11.46
N ALA A 41 14.45 7.32 -10.69
CA ALA A 41 13.63 6.84 -9.57
C ALA A 41 14.35 6.25 -8.35
N GLU A 42 15.66 6.03 -8.37
CA GLU A 42 16.41 5.41 -7.24
C GLU A 42 16.10 6.07 -5.88
N PRO A 43 16.12 7.41 -5.72
CA PRO A 43 15.81 8.02 -4.43
C PRO A 43 14.37 7.76 -3.97
N ALA A 44 13.42 7.69 -4.91
CA ALA A 44 12.03 7.42 -4.61
C ALA A 44 11.83 5.97 -4.17
N GLN A 45 12.50 5.02 -4.84
CA GLN A 45 12.47 3.60 -4.50
C GLN A 45 12.96 3.35 -3.07
N ILE A 46 14.05 4.00 -2.66
CA ILE A 46 14.58 3.91 -1.30
C ILE A 46 13.54 4.39 -0.26
N VAL A 47 12.86 5.50 -0.55
CA VAL A 47 11.85 6.05 0.37
C VAL A 47 10.61 5.16 0.41
N TYR A 48 10.12 4.68 -0.74
CA TYR A 48 8.97 3.79 -0.80
C TYR A 48 9.23 2.47 -0.05
N ALA A 49 10.43 1.89 -0.17
CA ALA A 49 10.83 0.73 0.62
C ALA A 49 10.79 1.01 2.13
N LYS A 50 11.24 2.19 2.58
CA LYS A 50 11.15 2.59 4.01
C LYS A 50 9.70 2.73 4.48
N VAL A 51 8.81 3.29 3.65
CA VAL A 51 7.39 3.41 4.00
C VAL A 51 6.76 2.02 4.11
N ALA A 52 7.00 1.13 3.14
CA ALA A 52 6.50 -0.25 3.17
C ALA A 52 6.94 -0.99 4.45
N ASN A 53 8.23 -0.89 4.80
CA ASN A 53 8.76 -1.48 6.04
C ASN A 53 8.14 -0.87 7.31
N THR A 54 7.83 0.42 7.29
CA THR A 54 7.19 1.10 8.42
C THR A 54 5.75 0.64 8.60
N ILE A 55 5.01 0.47 7.50
CA ILE A 55 3.64 -0.05 7.53
C ILE A 55 3.62 -1.49 8.06
N ASP A 56 4.55 -2.33 7.60
CA ASP A 56 4.68 -3.70 8.11
C ASP A 56 5.04 -3.74 9.60
N PHE A 57 5.97 -2.87 10.05
CA PHE A 57 6.30 -2.74 11.47
C PHE A 57 5.10 -2.40 12.35
N LEU A 58 4.31 -1.40 11.94
CA LEU A 58 3.14 -0.96 12.69
C LEU A 58 2.10 -2.09 12.84
N ARG A 59 2.09 -3.04 11.91
CA ARG A 59 1.25 -4.24 11.96
C ARG A 59 1.85 -5.36 12.81
N TYR A 60 3.17 -5.54 12.78
CA TYR A 60 3.87 -6.63 13.45
C TYR A 60 5.12 -6.15 14.21
N PRO A 61 4.94 -5.48 15.37
CA PRO A 61 6.03 -4.81 16.08
C PRO A 61 7.15 -5.75 16.59
N PHE A 62 6.93 -7.07 16.57
CA PHE A 62 7.90 -8.07 17.04
C PHE A 62 8.89 -8.56 15.95
N LEU A 63 8.64 -8.29 14.66
CA LEU A 63 9.38 -8.93 13.55
C LEU A 63 10.69 -8.23 13.15
N LEU A 64 10.91 -6.97 13.54
CA LEU A 64 12.04 -6.17 13.02
C LEU A 64 13.38 -6.36 13.74
N LYS A 65 13.47 -7.20 14.77
CA LYS A 65 14.76 -7.52 15.41
C LYS A 65 15.73 -8.27 14.47
N TYR A 66 15.23 -8.81 13.34
CA TYR A 66 16.01 -9.64 12.42
C TYR A 66 16.39 -8.96 11.08
N TYR A 67 15.72 -7.89 10.66
CA TYR A 67 15.83 -7.39 9.28
C TYR A 67 16.82 -6.22 9.06
N TYR A 68 17.34 -5.58 10.10
CA TYR A 68 18.29 -4.45 9.99
C TYR A 68 19.78 -4.87 10.01
N LYS A 69 20.11 -6.03 9.44
CA LYS A 69 21.48 -6.41 9.05
C LYS A 69 21.61 -6.38 7.52
N ILE A 70 21.54 -5.18 6.95
CA ILE A 70 22.07 -4.86 5.62
C ILE A 70 22.81 -3.54 5.75
#